data_AF-A0A921FWT1-F1
#
_entry.id   AF-A0A921FWT1-F1
#
_cell.length_a   1.000
_cell.length_b   1.000
_cell.length_c   1.000
_cell.angle_alpha   90.00
_cell.angle_beta   90.00
_cell.angle_gamma   90.00
#
_symmetry.space_group_name_H-M   'P 1'
#
loop_
_entity.id
_entity.type
_entity.pdbx_description
1 polymer ?
#
loop_
_entity_poly.entity_id
_entity_poly.type
_entity_poly.pdbx_seq_one_letter_code
_entity_poly.pdbx_strand_id
1 'polypeptide(L)' 'MIKTIPKKRILSVLIKSKRNDMYTKAKHFGLTHPIVVACSQELDLLLNRYQGIRTIQ' A
#
# COMPACT_ATOMS: atom_id res chain seq x y z
N MET A 1 5.17 -9.73 -29.45
CA MET A 1 3.92 -9.27 -28.80
C MET A 1 4.25 -8.72 -27.41
N ILE A 2 4.19 -7.41 -27.20
CA ILE A 2 4.41 -6.80 -25.88
C ILE A 2 3.13 -7.06 -25.06
N LYS A 3 3.21 -7.96 -24.07
CA LYS A 3 2.10 -8.21 -23.13
C LYS A 3 2.00 -7.01 -22.19
N THR A 4 0.95 -6.20 -22.32
CA THR A 4 0.69 -5.08 -21.40
C THR A 4 0.33 -5.64 -20.02
N ILE A 5 1.07 -5.23 -18.99
CA ILE A 5 0.77 -5.64 -17.62
C ILE A 5 -0.46 -4.86 -17.13
N PRO A 6 -1.52 -5.54 -16.64
CA PRO A 6 -2.70 -4.85 -16.15
C PRO A 6 -2.36 -3.93 -14.96
N LYS A 7 -2.86 -2.69 -14.97
CA LYS A 7 -2.68 -1.70 -13.89
C LYS A 7 -3.04 -2.25 -12.51
N LYS A 8 -4.10 -3.05 -12.40
CA LYS A 8 -4.49 -3.73 -11.15
C LYS A 8 -3.43 -4.73 -10.67
N ARG A 9 -2.73 -5.42 -11.57
CA ARG A 9 -1.65 -6.36 -11.20
C ARG A 9 -0.46 -5.61 -10.61
N ILE A 10 -0.10 -4.47 -11.20
CA ILE A 10 0.95 -3.58 -10.66
C ILE A 10 0.57 -3.09 -9.26
N LEU A 11 -0.66 -2.58 -9.09
CA LEU A 11 -1.16 -2.13 -7.80
C LEU A 11 -1.17 -3.24 -6.75
N SER A 12 -1.55 -4.47 -7.11
CA SER A 12 -1.53 -5.61 -6.19
C SER A 12 -0.12 -5.92 -5.68
N VAL A 13 0.89 -5.83 -6.53
CA VAL A 13 2.31 -6.00 -6.13
C VAL A 13 2.74 -4.89 -5.17
N LEU A 14 2.39 -3.63 -5.48
CA LEU A 14 2.71 -2.49 -4.61
C LEU A 14 2.04 -2.60 -3.23
N ILE A 15 0.77 -2.99 -3.18
CA ILE A 15 0.03 -3.22 -1.93
C ILE A 15 0.72 -4.29 -1.08
N LYS A 16 1.11 -5.42 -1.68
CA LYS A 16 1.81 -6.49 -0.95
C LYS A 16 3.16 -6.01 -0.42
N SER A 17 3.94 -5.31 -1.26
CA SER A 17 5.24 -4.77 -0.86
C SER A 17 5.10 -3.76 0.30
N LYS A 18 4.19 -2.80 0.18
CA LYS A 18 3.96 -1.77 1.21
C LYS A 18 3.40 -2.35 2.51
N ARG A 19 2.54 -3.37 2.43
CA ARG A 19 2.05 -4.11 3.61
C ARG A 19 3.20 -4.80 4.37
N ASN A 20 4.10 -5.46 3.67
CA ASN A 20 5.26 -6.10 4.30
C ASN A 20 6.17 -5.08 4.97
N ASP A 21 6.40 -3.94 4.30
CA ASP A 21 7.19 -2.84 4.86
C ASP A 21 6.55 -2.24 6.13
N MET A 22 5.23 -2.04 6.13
CA MET A 22 4.47 -1.59 7.30
C MET A 22 4.62 -2.56 8.47
N TYR A 23 4.51 -3.87 8.24
CA TYR A 23 4.68 -4.86 9.31
C TYR A 23 6.10 -4.92 9.85
N THR A 24 7.12 -4.81 8.99
CA THR A 24 8.53 -4.72 9.42
C THR A 24 8.75 -3.49 10.31
N LYS A 25 8.22 -2.34 9.89
CA LYS A 25 8.29 -1.09 10.68
C LYS A 25 7.51 -1.21 11.99
N ALA A 26 6.32 -1.82 11.98
CA ALA A 26 5.52 -2.06 13.18
C ALA A 26 6.25 -2.95 14.19
N LYS A 27 6.94 -4.00 13.71
CA LYS A 27 7.74 -4.88 14.57
C LYS A 27 8.93 -4.15 15.21
N HIS A 28 9.52 -3.19 14.52
CA HIS A 28 10.69 -2.46 15.00
C HIS A 28 10.34 -1.25 15.88
N PHE A 29 9.33 -0.46 15.51
CA PHE A 29 8.98 0.80 16.15
C PHE A 29 7.69 0.75 16.99
N GLY A 30 6.86 -0.27 16.83
CA GLY A 30 5.52 -0.34 17.41
C GLY A 30 4.41 0.20 16.49
N LEU A 31 3.16 -0.21 16.74
CA LEU A 31 2.02 0.06 15.86
C LEU A 31 1.61 1.54 15.79
N THR A 32 1.79 2.27 16.89
CA THR A 32 1.39 3.69 17.01
C THR A 32 2.50 4.65 16.57
N HIS A 33 3.68 4.13 16.21
CA HIS A 33 4.79 4.97 15.82
C HIS A 33 4.43 5.78 14.56
N PRO A 34 4.76 7.09 14.48
CA PRO A 34 4.37 7.94 13.35
C PRO A 34 4.75 7.38 11.98
N ILE A 35 5.92 6.72 11.88
CA ILE A 35 6.38 6.07 10.64
C ILE A 35 5.46 4.90 10.22
N VAL A 36 4.92 4.16 11.18
CA VAL A 36 4.03 3.02 10.92
C VAL A 36 2.64 3.52 10.54
N VAL A 37 2.17 4.58 11.20
CA VAL A 37 0.92 5.27 10.85
C VAL A 37 0.98 5.90 9.45
N ALA A 38 2.08 6.57 9.09
CA ALA A 38 2.26 7.08 7.74
C ALA A 38 2.27 5.95 6.69
N CYS A 39 2.94 4.84 7.00
CA CYS A 39 2.98 3.68 6.12
C CYS A 39 1.60 3.03 5.93
N SER A 40 0.77 2.98 6.98
CA SER A 40 -0.60 2.47 6.89
C SER A 40 -1.51 3.38 6.06
N GLN A 41 -1.37 4.71 6.18
CA GLN A 41 -2.09 5.69 5.35
C GLN A 41 -1.73 5.55 3.87
N GLU A 42 -0.45 5.39 3.54
CA GLU A 42 -0.02 5.16 2.16
C GLU A 42 -0.54 3.82 1.61
N LEU A 43 -0.57 2.77 2.44
CA LEU A 43 -1.15 1.48 2.06
C LEU A 43 -2.65 1.62 1.78
N ASP A 44 -3.37 2.42 2.58
CA ASP A 44 -4.79 2.69 2.39
C ASP A 44 -5.07 3.40 1.06
N LEU A 45 -4.27 4.42 0.71
CA LEU A 45 -4.30 5.07 -0.60
C LEU A 45 -4.12 4.08 -1.76
N LEU A 46 -3.21 3.11 -1.63
CA LEU A 46 -3.02 2.06 -2.64
C LEU A 46 -4.23 1.13 -2.75
N LEU A 47 -4.84 0.76 -1.61
CA LEU A 47 -6.03 -0.07 -1.56
C LEU A 47 -7.23 0.64 -2.20
N ASN A 48 -7.44 1.92 -1.87
CA ASN A 48 -8.50 2.74 -2.44
C ASN A 48 -8.36 2.84 -3.97
N ARG A 49 -7.14 3.07 -4.47
CA ARG A 49 -6.84 3.06 -5.92
C ARG A 49 -7.11 1.70 -6.58
N TYR A 50 -6.80 0.60 -5.90
CA TYR A 50 -7.05 -0.75 -6.41
C TYR A 50 -8.55 -1.07 -6.49
N GLN A 51 -9.32 -0.61 -5.50
CA GLN A 51 -10.77 -0.76 -5.42
C GLN A 51 -11.53 0.23 -6.30
N GLY A 52 -10.87 1.28 -6.80
CA GLY A 52 -11.52 2.33 -7.59
C GLY A 52 -12.31 3.33 -6.74
N ILE A 53 -12.05 3.37 -5.44
CA ILE A 53 -12.64 4.32 -4.51
C ILE A 53 -11.93 5.66 -4.73
N ARG A 54 -12.69 6.69 -5.13
CA ARG A 54 -12.20 8.08 -5.12
C ARG A 54 -12.14 8.54 -3.67
N THR A 55 -10.94 8.53 -3.09
CA THR A 55 -10.68 9.27 -1.86
C THR A 55 -10.81 10.76 -2.17
N ILE A 56 -11.82 11.41 -1.62
CA ILE A 56 -11.88 12.88 -1.52
C ILE A 56 -10.75 13.23 -0.55
N GLN A 57 -9.71 13.91 -1.05
CA GLN A 57 -8.64 14.44 -0.20
C GLN A 57 -9.12 15.66 0.56
#